data_AF-A0AAW1VNY8-F1
#
_entry.id   AF-A0AAW1VNY8-F1
#
_cell.length_a   1.000
_cell.length_b   1.000
_cell.length_c   1.000
_cell.angle_alpha   90.00
_cell.angle_beta   90.00
_cell.angle_gamma   90.00
#
_symmetry.space_group_name_H-M   'P 1'
#
loop_
_entity.id
_entity.type
_entity.pdbx_description
1 polymer ?
#
loop_
_entity_poly.entity_id
_entity_poly.type
_entity_poly.pdbx_seq_one_letter_code
_entity_poly.pdbx_strand_id
1 'polypeptide(L)'
;MALGRTDLLNEAKKLELQGLEKYKIDPACMPKLDKLLHDVFAIRRPKPIDYHNRRDLIRIFNAISKELYGNFGNSPVVEGYGSFVMDLFSVRSDLDLSVNFNNSVGNLSRDMKIKTLRKFAKKFFRLQRAGHVDGVQTIMSARVPIIKLVDCGTGIECDLSVENRDGILKSQIVHIISGIDGRFQKLSFMMKAWAKAHNINCPKDRTLSSFGIISLVVFHLQTRDPPILPPLSTLFEDGTDPATVMERVNNYLEFGKRNKESVADLFFTLLVKVASAENLWQKGLCASLYEGSWTSKLWDPHYNSINVEDFTEPSENVARAVGTEEFQEIYRCIHSSLSHLLAFSDNQMEGNKLVDLLFGANSVSIPRHVSTKNIDESKCPPEVNGQQTKRKRASPPLKLREMLCALTIIKLLQSNEEDFRAEGVLMDDIRHLSFSFEFCMPSLLQVGWPQFWVGVEPPWLTPILIGDSLES
;
A
#
# COMPACT_ATOMS: atom_id res chain seq x y z
N MET A 1 33.78 21.54 9.67
CA MET A 1 34.57 20.57 8.91
C MET A 1 33.66 19.41 8.57
N ALA A 2 33.59 18.99 7.31
CA ALA A 2 32.87 17.77 6.95
C ALA A 2 33.52 16.60 7.69
N LEU A 3 32.72 15.79 8.40
CA LEU A 3 33.22 14.55 9.00
C LEU A 3 33.75 13.65 7.89
N GLY A 4 34.87 12.96 8.13
CA GLY A 4 35.33 11.92 7.21
C GLY A 4 34.26 10.84 7.08
N ARG A 5 34.21 10.13 5.94
CA ARG A 5 33.19 9.08 5.70
C ARG A 5 33.09 8.11 6.88
N THR A 6 34.22 7.58 7.35
CA THR A 6 34.26 6.66 8.50
C THR A 6 33.73 7.30 9.78
N ASP A 7 34.07 8.56 10.03
CA ASP A 7 33.63 9.28 11.23
C ASP A 7 32.11 9.50 11.20
N LEU A 8 31.55 9.81 10.03
CA LEU A 8 30.11 10.02 9.86
C LEU A 8 29.31 8.73 10.15
N LEU A 9 29.80 7.59 9.68
CA LEU A 9 29.16 6.28 9.92
C LEU A 9 29.27 5.87 11.40
N ASN A 10 30.43 6.12 12.02
CA ASN A 10 30.61 5.85 13.45
C ASN A 10 29.74 6.77 14.32
N GLU A 11 29.61 8.04 13.95
CA GLU A 11 28.72 8.97 14.65
C GLU A 11 27.25 8.55 14.50
N ALA A 12 26.83 8.08 13.33
CA ALA A 12 25.47 7.54 13.15
C ALA A 12 25.17 6.38 14.11
N LYS A 13 26.09 5.40 14.21
CA LYS A 13 25.95 4.27 15.14
C LYS A 13 25.90 4.74 16.60
N LYS A 14 26.76 5.68 16.98
CA LYS A 14 26.81 6.25 18.33
C LYS A 14 25.52 6.99 18.68
N LEU A 15 25.01 7.83 17.79
CA LEU A 15 23.75 8.55 18.01
C LEU A 15 22.55 7.61 18.06
N GLU A 16 22.55 6.50 17.32
CA GLU A 16 21.51 5.47 17.42
C GLU A 16 21.50 4.84 18.82
N LEU A 17 22.66 4.45 19.36
CA LEU A 17 22.80 3.92 20.72
C LEU A 17 22.35 4.94 21.79
N GLN A 18 22.78 6.20 21.67
CA GLN A 18 22.35 7.27 22.57
C GLN A 18 20.83 7.52 22.50
N GLY A 19 20.24 7.39 21.31
CA GLY A 19 18.80 7.48 21.11
C GLY A 19 18.05 6.37 21.84
N LEU A 20 18.54 5.13 21.78
CA LEU A 20 17.96 3.99 22.48
C LEU A 20 18.05 4.14 24.00
N GLU A 21 19.15 4.70 24.51
CA GLU A 21 19.28 5.03 25.93
C GLU A 21 18.34 6.16 26.36
N LYS A 22 18.22 7.21 25.53
CA LYS A 22 17.34 8.36 25.79
C LYS A 22 15.87 7.97 25.84
N TYR A 23 15.43 7.12 24.90
CA TYR A 23 14.02 6.73 24.77
C TYR A 23 13.77 5.32 25.34
N LYS A 24 14.50 4.92 26.38
CA LYS A 24 14.43 3.57 26.95
C LYS A 24 13.00 3.20 27.39
N ILE A 25 12.38 2.27 26.67
CA ILE A 25 11.07 1.69 27.00
C ILE A 25 11.25 0.53 27.98
N ASP A 26 10.36 0.42 28.96
CA ASP A 26 10.26 -0.73 29.86
C ASP A 26 9.93 -2.00 29.07
N PRO A 27 10.79 -3.04 29.09
CA PRO A 27 10.51 -4.31 28.43
C PRO A 27 9.15 -4.93 28.81
N ALA A 28 8.64 -4.68 30.02
CA ALA A 28 7.33 -5.17 30.46
C ALA A 28 6.16 -4.53 29.70
N CYS A 29 6.37 -3.37 29.09
CA CYS A 29 5.37 -2.66 28.29
C CYS A 29 5.31 -3.16 26.84
N MET A 30 6.37 -3.76 26.32
CA MET A 30 6.48 -4.16 24.92
C MET A 30 5.39 -5.13 24.45
N PRO A 31 5.00 -6.18 25.21
CA PRO A 31 3.89 -7.06 24.79
C PRO A 31 2.55 -6.34 24.66
N LYS A 32 2.30 -5.33 25.51
CA LYS A 32 1.07 -4.52 25.43
C LYS A 32 1.08 -3.63 24.18
N LEU A 33 2.22 -3.01 23.88
CA LEU A 33 2.40 -2.21 22.67
C LEU A 33 2.24 -3.07 21.42
N ASP A 34 2.86 -4.24 21.38
CA ASP A 34 2.79 -5.16 20.24
C ASP A 34 1.36 -5.60 19.95
N LYS A 35 0.59 -5.93 21.01
CA LYS A 35 -0.84 -6.21 20.88
C LYS A 35 -1.60 -5.03 20.27
N LEU A 36 -1.37 -3.81 20.74
CA LEU A 36 -2.04 -2.61 20.21
C LEU A 36 -1.74 -2.40 18.72
N LEU A 37 -0.47 -2.57 18.30
CA LEU A 37 -0.10 -2.43 16.89
C LEU A 37 -0.71 -3.55 16.03
N HIS A 38 -0.76 -4.78 16.54
CA HIS A 38 -1.42 -5.89 15.86
C HIS A 38 -2.92 -5.67 15.69
N ASP A 39 -3.60 -5.15 16.73
CA ASP A 39 -5.03 -4.81 16.65
C ASP A 39 -5.28 -3.73 15.58
N VAL A 40 -4.44 -2.69 15.55
CA VAL A 40 -4.51 -1.64 14.51
C VAL A 40 -4.30 -2.22 13.11
N PHE A 41 -3.30 -3.09 12.93
CA PHE A 41 -3.04 -3.76 11.66
C PHE A 41 -4.23 -4.62 11.22
N ALA A 42 -4.76 -5.46 12.12
CA ALA A 42 -5.87 -6.38 11.84
C ALA A 42 -7.15 -5.63 11.44
N ILE A 43 -7.43 -4.48 12.06
CA ILE A 43 -8.60 -3.65 11.76
C ILE A 43 -8.45 -2.91 10.42
N ARG A 44 -7.24 -2.45 10.10
CA ARG A 44 -7.00 -1.55 8.96
C ARG A 44 -6.55 -2.24 7.68
N ARG A 45 -6.08 -3.49 7.75
CA ARG A 45 -5.63 -4.23 6.57
C ARG A 45 -6.78 -4.39 5.55
N PRO A 46 -6.51 -4.36 4.25
CA PRO A 46 -7.54 -4.57 3.24
C PRO A 46 -8.22 -5.95 3.38
N LYS A 47 -9.51 -6.01 3.04
CA LYS A 47 -10.32 -7.22 3.00
C LYS A 47 -10.34 -7.79 1.58
N PRO A 48 -10.72 -9.06 1.36
CA PRO A 48 -10.76 -9.67 0.03
C PRO A 48 -11.52 -8.84 -1.03
N ILE A 49 -12.62 -8.18 -0.63
CA ILE A 49 -13.39 -7.28 -1.51
C ILE A 49 -12.58 -6.08 -2.00
N ASP A 50 -11.66 -5.54 -1.19
CA ASP A 50 -10.83 -4.39 -1.55
C ASP A 50 -9.80 -4.75 -2.63
N TYR A 51 -9.31 -6.00 -2.62
CA TYR A 51 -8.47 -6.55 -3.69
C TYR A 51 -9.29 -6.81 -4.95
N HIS A 52 -10.45 -7.44 -4.81
CA HIS A 52 -11.33 -7.73 -5.94
C HIS A 52 -11.70 -6.45 -6.71
N ASN A 53 -12.14 -5.40 -6.00
CA ASN A 53 -12.47 -4.11 -6.61
C ASN A 53 -11.30 -3.51 -7.41
N ARG A 54 -10.07 -3.59 -6.89
CA ARG A 54 -8.88 -3.06 -7.60
C ARG A 54 -8.50 -3.91 -8.81
N ARG A 55 -8.59 -5.24 -8.72
CA ARG A 55 -8.38 -6.14 -9.87
C ARG A 55 -9.42 -5.90 -10.97
N ASP A 56 -10.67 -5.72 -10.58
CA ASP A 56 -11.77 -5.42 -11.50
C ASP A 56 -11.59 -4.06 -12.18
N LEU A 57 -11.11 -3.03 -11.45
CA LEU A 57 -10.74 -1.76 -12.05
C LEU A 57 -9.60 -1.91 -13.07
N ILE A 58 -8.55 -2.67 -12.77
CA ILE A 58 -7.48 -2.96 -13.74
C ILE A 58 -8.06 -3.61 -15.00
N ARG A 59 -8.98 -4.58 -14.85
CA ARG A 59 -9.67 -5.23 -15.98
C ARG A 59 -10.50 -4.23 -16.80
N ILE A 60 -11.22 -3.32 -16.15
CA ILE A 60 -11.99 -2.25 -16.81
C ILE A 60 -11.07 -1.30 -17.58
N PHE A 61 -9.95 -0.88 -17.00
CA PHE A 61 -8.99 -0.02 -17.69
C PHE A 61 -8.35 -0.72 -18.89
N ASN A 62 -8.09 -2.03 -18.81
CA ASN A 62 -7.65 -2.83 -19.95
C ASN A 62 -8.72 -2.89 -21.06
N ALA A 63 -10.00 -3.05 -20.72
CA ALA A 63 -11.09 -2.98 -21.69
C ALA A 63 -11.18 -1.60 -22.38
N ILE A 64 -10.99 -0.52 -21.62
CA ILE A 64 -10.88 0.85 -22.17
C ILE A 64 -9.68 0.96 -23.12
N SER A 65 -8.53 0.39 -22.76
CA SER A 65 -7.34 0.39 -23.60
C SER A 65 -7.60 -0.32 -24.95
N LYS A 66 -8.23 -1.50 -24.91
CA LYS A 66 -8.66 -2.25 -26.11
C LYS A 66 -9.66 -1.47 -26.96
N GLU A 67 -10.65 -0.81 -26.36
CA GLU A 67 -11.58 0.05 -27.10
C GLU A 67 -10.85 1.21 -27.82
N LEU A 68 -9.86 1.80 -27.16
CA LEU A 68 -9.11 2.92 -27.71
C LEU A 68 -8.14 2.51 -28.82
N TYR A 69 -7.51 1.34 -28.75
CA TYR A 69 -6.42 0.93 -29.65
C TYR A 69 -6.78 -0.24 -30.58
N GLY A 70 -7.97 -0.84 -30.44
CA GLY A 70 -8.42 -2.02 -31.18
C GLY A 70 -8.07 -3.33 -30.46
N ASN A 71 -8.40 -4.46 -31.06
CA ASN A 71 -8.09 -5.80 -30.54
C ASN A 71 -6.85 -6.43 -31.21
N PHE A 72 -6.00 -5.62 -31.84
CA PHE A 72 -4.77 -6.12 -32.44
C PHE A 72 -3.75 -6.46 -31.34
N GLY A 73 -2.88 -7.46 -31.55
CA GLY A 73 -1.86 -7.92 -30.58
C GLY A 73 -0.83 -6.87 -30.12
N ASN A 74 -0.96 -5.63 -30.61
CA ASN A 74 -0.14 -4.47 -30.23
C ASN A 74 -0.87 -3.48 -29.30
N SER A 75 -2.05 -3.85 -28.78
CA SER A 75 -2.81 -2.98 -27.87
C SER A 75 -2.08 -2.83 -26.54
N PRO A 76 -1.93 -1.61 -26.00
CA PRO A 76 -1.22 -1.44 -24.75
C PRO A 76 -2.01 -2.06 -23.60
N VAL A 77 -1.29 -2.67 -22.67
CA VAL A 77 -1.81 -3.27 -21.45
C VAL A 77 -1.81 -2.22 -20.34
N VAL A 78 -2.84 -2.22 -19.51
CA VAL A 78 -2.86 -1.41 -18.29
C VAL A 78 -2.46 -2.29 -17.11
N GLU A 79 -1.36 -1.96 -16.45
CA GLU A 79 -0.84 -2.70 -15.31
C GLU A 79 -0.97 -1.86 -14.03
N GLY A 80 -1.32 -2.52 -12.93
CA GLY A 80 -1.24 -1.90 -11.60
C GLY A 80 0.20 -1.83 -11.12
N TYR A 81 0.51 -0.84 -10.28
CA TYR A 81 1.77 -0.78 -9.55
C TYR A 81 1.56 -0.13 -8.17
N GLY A 82 2.65 0.27 -7.53
CA GLY A 82 2.59 1.03 -6.28
C GLY A 82 2.04 0.19 -5.13
N SER A 83 1.32 0.84 -4.20
CA SER A 83 1.01 0.19 -2.92
C SER A 83 0.03 -0.99 -3.02
N PHE A 84 -0.76 -1.07 -4.10
CA PHE A 84 -1.61 -2.22 -4.36
C PHE A 84 -0.78 -3.47 -4.67
N VAL A 85 0.17 -3.35 -5.61
CA VAL A 85 1.04 -4.47 -6.01
C VAL A 85 2.03 -4.85 -4.90
N MET A 86 2.50 -3.87 -4.13
CA MET A 86 3.36 -4.12 -2.96
C MET A 86 2.64 -4.88 -1.82
N ASP A 87 1.32 -5.07 -1.91
CA ASP A 87 0.48 -5.59 -0.82
C ASP A 87 0.55 -4.75 0.47
N LEU A 88 0.61 -3.42 0.29
CA LEU A 88 0.77 -2.42 1.36
C LEU A 88 -0.21 -1.25 1.23
N PHE A 89 -1.33 -1.46 0.53
CA PHE A 89 -2.39 -0.46 0.38
C PHE A 89 -3.33 -0.48 1.60
N SER A 90 -4.04 0.62 1.82
CA SER A 90 -5.20 0.64 2.72
C SER A 90 -6.48 0.81 1.91
N VAL A 91 -7.66 0.63 2.51
CA VAL A 91 -8.94 0.81 1.82
C VAL A 91 -9.04 2.16 1.09
N ARG A 92 -8.44 3.21 1.68
CA ARG A 92 -8.40 4.59 1.16
C ARG A 92 -7.19 4.89 0.26
N SER A 93 -6.32 3.92 -0.02
CA SER A 93 -5.23 4.12 -0.98
C SER A 93 -5.77 4.21 -2.40
N ASP A 94 -5.13 5.07 -3.18
CA ASP A 94 -5.26 5.11 -4.63
C ASP A 94 -4.83 3.79 -5.28
N LEU A 95 -5.26 3.62 -6.53
CA LEU A 95 -4.84 2.58 -7.45
C LEU A 95 -3.95 3.21 -8.53
N ASP A 96 -2.65 2.93 -8.44
CA ASP A 96 -1.66 3.38 -9.41
C ASP A 96 -1.68 2.48 -10.65
N LEU A 97 -1.82 3.07 -11.84
CA LEU A 97 -1.97 2.37 -13.12
C LEU A 97 -0.99 2.91 -14.17
N SER A 98 -0.46 2.04 -15.01
CA SER A 98 0.39 2.41 -16.14
C SER A 98 -0.08 1.76 -17.42
N VAL A 99 -0.23 2.56 -18.48
CA VAL A 99 -0.46 2.07 -19.85
C VAL A 99 0.89 1.73 -20.48
N ASN A 100 1.05 0.49 -20.91
CA ASN A 100 2.31 -0.10 -21.34
C ASN A 100 2.19 -0.77 -22.70
N PHE A 101 3.08 -0.46 -23.63
CA PHE A 101 3.11 -0.96 -25.00
C PHE A 101 4.09 -2.13 -25.11
N ASN A 102 3.66 -3.23 -25.74
CA ASN A 102 4.47 -4.46 -25.85
C ASN A 102 5.72 -4.31 -26.73
N ASN A 103 5.71 -3.38 -27.70
CA ASN A 103 6.76 -3.23 -28.72
C ASN A 103 7.63 -1.98 -28.54
N SER A 104 7.71 -1.39 -27.35
CA SER A 104 8.59 -0.24 -27.13
C SER A 104 10.04 -0.71 -26.93
N VAL A 105 10.72 -1.04 -28.02
CA VAL A 105 12.20 -1.06 -28.06
C VAL A 105 12.65 0.40 -27.90
N GLY A 106 12.81 0.84 -26.65
CA GLY A 106 13.20 2.20 -26.29
C GLY A 106 12.14 2.99 -25.51
N ASN A 107 12.60 3.94 -24.69
CA ASN A 107 11.74 4.80 -23.89
C ASN A 107 10.81 5.65 -24.77
N LEU A 108 9.49 5.53 -24.56
CA LEU A 108 8.52 6.41 -25.22
C LEU A 108 8.81 7.88 -24.87
N SER A 109 8.88 8.74 -25.90
CA SER A 109 9.12 10.16 -25.70
C SER A 109 8.00 10.80 -24.86
N ARG A 110 8.34 11.86 -24.12
CA ARG A 110 7.37 12.59 -23.28
C ARG A 110 6.13 13.02 -24.07
N ASP A 111 6.31 13.47 -25.31
CA ASP A 111 5.20 13.87 -26.19
C ASP A 111 4.27 12.70 -26.52
N MET A 112 4.81 11.51 -26.75
CA MET A 112 4.00 10.31 -26.99
C MET A 112 3.26 9.89 -25.71
N LYS A 113 3.92 9.95 -24.54
CA LYS A 113 3.25 9.71 -23.25
C LYS A 113 2.07 10.67 -23.05
N ILE A 114 2.27 11.97 -23.28
CA ILE A 114 1.22 12.98 -23.17
C ILE A 114 0.12 12.77 -24.21
N LYS A 115 0.45 12.39 -25.46
CA LYS A 115 -0.55 12.07 -26.49
C LYS A 115 -1.41 10.87 -26.08
N THR A 116 -0.80 9.80 -25.56
CA THR A 116 -1.51 8.65 -25.00
C THR A 116 -2.44 9.06 -23.87
N LEU A 117 -1.96 9.82 -22.89
CA LEU A 117 -2.81 10.33 -21.80
C LEU A 117 -3.97 11.19 -22.34
N ARG A 118 -3.73 12.10 -23.28
CA ARG A 118 -4.82 12.90 -23.89
C ARG A 118 -5.89 12.02 -24.55
N LYS A 119 -5.53 10.87 -25.13
CA LYS A 119 -6.49 9.90 -25.68
C LYS A 119 -7.35 9.29 -24.58
N PHE A 120 -6.74 8.81 -23.49
CA PHE A 120 -7.44 8.29 -22.32
C PHE A 120 -8.32 9.37 -21.64
N ALA A 121 -7.81 10.59 -21.47
CA ALA A 121 -8.54 11.70 -20.87
C ALA A 121 -9.85 11.99 -21.62
N LYS A 122 -9.85 11.98 -22.96
CA LYS A 122 -11.08 12.14 -23.76
C LYS A 122 -12.13 11.06 -23.44
N LYS A 123 -11.70 9.81 -23.24
CA LYS A 123 -12.60 8.71 -22.82
C LYS A 123 -13.11 8.92 -21.40
N PHE A 124 -12.24 9.27 -20.45
CA PHE A 124 -12.65 9.52 -19.07
C PHE A 124 -13.60 10.70 -18.93
N PHE A 125 -13.43 11.79 -19.67
CA PHE A 125 -14.41 12.87 -19.69
C PHE A 125 -15.77 12.45 -20.25
N ARG A 126 -15.84 11.48 -21.17
CA ARG A 126 -17.11 10.89 -21.62
C ARG A 126 -17.74 10.04 -20.52
N LEU A 127 -16.95 9.23 -19.85
CA LEU A 127 -17.39 8.39 -18.73
C LEU A 127 -17.86 9.26 -17.54
N GLN A 128 -17.23 10.41 -17.31
CA GLN A 128 -17.64 11.37 -16.29
C GLN A 128 -19.03 11.94 -16.58
N ARG A 129 -19.31 12.32 -17.83
CA ARG A 129 -20.65 12.77 -18.23
C ARG A 129 -21.71 11.68 -18.11
N ALA A 130 -21.32 10.41 -18.19
CA ALA A 130 -22.18 9.26 -17.98
C ALA A 130 -22.30 8.83 -16.49
N GLY A 131 -21.57 9.49 -15.57
CA GLY A 131 -21.62 9.21 -14.14
C GLY A 131 -20.84 7.97 -13.69
N HIS A 132 -19.95 7.43 -14.53
CA HIS A 132 -19.13 6.25 -14.18
C HIS A 132 -17.84 6.62 -13.43
N VAL A 133 -17.30 7.80 -13.70
CA VAL A 133 -16.11 8.33 -13.02
C VAL A 133 -16.36 9.77 -12.60
N ASP A 134 -15.60 10.27 -11.65
CA ASP A 134 -15.65 11.66 -11.19
C ASP A 134 -14.25 12.26 -11.05
N GLY A 135 -14.17 13.58 -10.94
CA GLY A 135 -12.92 14.29 -10.61
C GLY A 135 -11.78 14.13 -11.61
N VAL A 136 -12.07 13.94 -12.92
CA VAL A 136 -11.03 13.72 -13.93
C VAL A 136 -10.11 14.94 -14.03
N GLN A 137 -8.83 14.75 -13.68
CA GLN A 137 -7.80 15.80 -13.69
C GLN A 137 -6.57 15.34 -14.48
N THR A 138 -6.08 16.18 -15.40
CA THR A 138 -4.86 15.91 -16.17
C THR A 138 -3.68 16.70 -15.64
N ILE A 139 -2.61 16.03 -15.23
CA ILE A 139 -1.38 16.65 -14.70
C ILE A 139 -0.24 16.34 -15.66
N MET A 140 -0.04 17.21 -16.66
CA MET A 140 0.90 16.96 -17.77
C MET A 140 2.28 17.61 -17.59
N SER A 141 2.43 18.52 -16.63
CA SER A 141 3.67 19.26 -16.36
C SER A 141 4.63 18.53 -15.40
N ALA A 142 4.14 17.56 -14.63
CA ALA A 142 4.96 16.79 -13.68
C ALA A 142 6.04 15.95 -14.38
N ARG A 143 7.09 15.53 -13.64
CA ARG A 143 8.14 14.62 -14.13
C ARG A 143 7.52 13.37 -14.77
N VAL A 144 6.55 12.78 -14.08
CA VAL A 144 5.69 11.71 -14.61
C VAL A 144 4.29 12.30 -14.86
N PRO A 145 3.90 12.54 -16.11
CA PRO A 145 2.54 12.96 -16.44
C PRO A 145 1.50 11.92 -16.04
N ILE A 146 0.39 12.35 -15.45
CA ILE A 146 -0.68 11.45 -15.00
C ILE A 146 -2.08 12.01 -15.27
N ILE A 147 -3.07 11.12 -15.26
CA ILE A 147 -4.50 11.44 -15.13
C ILE A 147 -4.97 10.90 -13.80
N LYS A 148 -5.66 11.73 -13.03
CA LYS A 148 -6.39 11.32 -11.83
C LYS A 148 -7.87 11.22 -12.14
N LEU A 149 -8.55 10.25 -11.54
CA LEU A 149 -10.00 10.12 -11.56
C LEU A 149 -10.47 9.28 -10.38
N VAL A 150 -11.75 9.35 -10.05
CA VAL A 150 -12.39 8.49 -9.04
C VAL A 150 -13.39 7.59 -9.75
N ASP A 151 -13.33 6.28 -9.52
CA ASP A 151 -14.39 5.39 -9.96
C ASP A 151 -15.65 5.57 -9.10
N CYS A 152 -16.79 5.88 -9.70
CA CYS A 152 -18.02 6.16 -8.96
C CYS A 152 -18.63 4.92 -8.30
N GLY A 153 -18.30 3.71 -8.80
CA GLY A 153 -18.84 2.46 -8.28
C GLY A 153 -18.19 2.04 -6.96
N THR A 154 -16.87 2.18 -6.88
CA THR A 154 -16.03 1.74 -5.76
C THR A 154 -15.56 2.90 -4.87
N GLY A 155 -15.57 4.14 -5.38
CA GLY A 155 -14.98 5.31 -4.72
C GLY A 155 -13.45 5.32 -4.72
N ILE A 156 -12.81 4.41 -5.47
CA ILE A 156 -11.34 4.30 -5.52
C ILE A 156 -10.79 5.39 -6.43
N GLU A 157 -9.80 6.13 -5.93
CA GLU A 157 -9.00 7.05 -6.74
C GLU A 157 -8.01 6.27 -7.60
N CYS A 158 -7.89 6.63 -8.88
CA CYS A 158 -6.99 5.99 -9.84
C CYS A 158 -6.03 7.03 -10.44
N ASP A 159 -4.74 6.72 -10.40
CA ASP A 159 -3.67 7.52 -11.00
C ASP A 159 -3.11 6.79 -12.24
N LEU A 160 -3.50 7.23 -13.44
CA LEU A 160 -3.06 6.64 -14.71
C LEU A 160 -1.85 7.37 -15.30
N SER A 161 -0.77 6.62 -15.51
CA SER A 161 0.48 7.02 -16.15
C SER A 161 0.74 6.23 -17.45
N VAL A 162 1.86 6.48 -18.12
CA VAL A 162 2.26 5.77 -19.36
C VAL A 162 3.72 5.37 -19.29
N GLU A 163 4.03 4.10 -19.57
CA GLU A 163 5.36 3.51 -19.46
C GLU A 163 6.06 3.83 -18.14
N ASN A 164 5.37 3.58 -17.02
CA ASN A 164 5.99 3.63 -15.70
C ASN A 164 6.54 2.24 -15.32
N ARG A 165 7.48 1.76 -16.13
CA ARG A 165 8.12 0.44 -15.95
C ARG A 165 8.89 0.36 -14.63
N ASP A 166 9.56 1.44 -14.24
CA ASP A 166 10.27 1.53 -12.96
C ASP A 166 9.32 1.33 -11.76
N GLY A 167 8.15 1.97 -11.80
CA GLY A 167 7.14 1.84 -10.74
C GLY A 167 6.62 0.41 -10.61
N ILE A 168 6.39 -0.26 -11.73
CA ILE A 168 5.97 -1.67 -11.80
C ILE A 168 7.05 -2.56 -11.20
N LEU A 169 8.28 -2.47 -11.72
CA LEU A 169 9.43 -3.26 -11.29
C LEU A 169 9.66 -3.12 -9.77
N LYS A 170 9.73 -1.90 -9.26
CA LYS A 170 9.95 -1.63 -7.84
C LYS A 170 8.83 -2.19 -6.97
N SER A 171 7.58 -2.07 -7.40
CA SER A 171 6.44 -2.60 -6.65
C SER A 171 6.43 -4.13 -6.58
N GLN A 172 6.84 -4.80 -7.66
CA GLN A 172 6.99 -6.25 -7.71
C GLN A 172 8.14 -6.72 -6.83
N ILE A 173 9.31 -6.06 -6.90
CA ILE A 173 10.45 -6.40 -6.03
C ILE A 173 10.08 -6.24 -4.55
N VAL A 174 9.41 -5.14 -4.18
CA VAL A 174 8.95 -4.92 -2.79
C VAL A 174 7.96 -6.01 -2.34
N HIS A 175 7.08 -6.46 -3.23
CA HIS A 175 6.19 -7.57 -2.94
C HIS A 175 6.97 -8.88 -2.73
N ILE A 176 7.93 -9.19 -3.60
CA ILE A 176 8.75 -10.40 -3.51
C ILE A 176 9.54 -10.43 -2.20
N ILE A 177 10.23 -9.33 -1.83
CA ILE A 177 10.99 -9.28 -0.57
C ILE A 177 10.08 -9.40 0.67
N SER A 178 8.79 -9.12 0.54
CA SER A 178 7.84 -9.31 1.65
C SER A 178 7.64 -10.77 2.03
N GLY A 179 7.95 -11.70 1.12
CA GLY A 179 7.96 -13.14 1.40
C GLY A 179 9.12 -13.60 2.29
N ILE A 180 10.14 -12.76 2.54
CA ILE A 180 11.30 -13.12 3.39
C ILE A 180 10.92 -13.18 4.87
N ASP A 181 10.16 -12.21 5.37
CA ASP A 181 9.76 -12.14 6.78
C ASP A 181 8.46 -11.34 6.95
N GLY A 182 7.45 -11.96 7.57
CA GLY A 182 6.13 -11.35 7.74
C GLY A 182 6.11 -10.07 8.58
N ARG A 183 7.16 -9.80 9.37
CA ARG A 183 7.30 -8.53 10.10
C ARG A 183 7.49 -7.34 9.17
N PHE A 184 8.08 -7.54 7.99
CA PHE A 184 8.27 -6.46 7.00
C PHE A 184 6.94 -5.86 6.55
N GLN A 185 5.97 -6.70 6.20
CA GLN A 185 4.66 -6.23 5.75
C GLN A 185 3.95 -5.45 6.86
N LYS A 186 3.89 -6.02 8.07
CA LYS A 186 3.23 -5.41 9.23
C LYS A 186 3.86 -4.06 9.56
N LEU A 187 5.19 -4.01 9.69
CA LEU A 187 5.92 -2.78 9.99
C LEU A 187 5.74 -1.71 8.91
N SER A 188 5.83 -2.10 7.63
CA SER A 188 5.61 -1.19 6.49
C SER A 188 4.21 -0.59 6.50
N PHE A 189 3.20 -1.41 6.76
CA PHE A 189 1.82 -0.95 6.89
C PHE A 189 1.66 0.04 8.04
N MET A 190 2.20 -0.29 9.22
CA MET A 190 2.12 0.55 10.41
C MET A 190 2.82 1.90 10.20
N MET A 191 4.03 1.91 9.65
CA MET A 191 4.76 3.16 9.35
C MET A 191 4.06 4.01 8.30
N LYS A 192 3.49 3.38 7.27
CA LYS A 192 2.70 4.10 6.26
C LYS A 192 1.43 4.71 6.88
N ALA A 193 0.75 3.97 7.76
CA ALA A 193 -0.45 4.44 8.45
C ALA A 193 -0.15 5.58 9.43
N TRP A 194 0.94 5.47 10.20
CA TRP A 194 1.48 6.53 11.05
C TRP A 194 1.75 7.79 10.24
N ALA A 195 2.58 7.69 9.19
CA ALA A 195 2.93 8.83 8.35
C ALA A 195 1.71 9.49 7.70
N LYS A 196 0.70 8.72 7.29
CA LYS A 196 -0.58 9.27 6.79
C LYS A 196 -1.36 9.99 7.89
N ALA A 197 -1.43 9.46 9.12
CA ALA A 197 -2.13 10.11 10.23
C ALA A 197 -1.50 11.45 10.62
N HIS A 198 -0.19 11.59 10.39
CA HIS A 198 0.58 12.81 10.64
C HIS A 198 0.70 13.73 9.41
N ASN A 199 0.02 13.42 8.29
CA ASN A 199 0.08 14.20 7.03
C ASN A 199 1.50 14.35 6.44
N ILE A 200 2.38 13.38 6.66
CA ILE A 200 3.77 13.37 6.17
C ILE A 200 4.02 12.27 5.12
N ASN A 201 2.97 11.85 4.41
CA ASN A 201 2.99 10.85 3.33
C ASN A 201 2.30 11.38 2.06
N CYS A 202 2.85 12.46 1.49
CA CYS A 202 2.40 13.05 0.23
C CYS A 202 3.55 13.80 -0.45
N PRO A 203 4.17 13.23 -1.51
CA PRO A 203 5.26 13.90 -2.24
C PRO A 203 4.90 15.24 -2.86
N LYS A 204 3.62 15.49 -3.13
CA LYS A 204 3.12 16.75 -3.70
C LYS A 204 3.14 17.87 -2.68
N ASP A 205 2.90 17.52 -1.43
CA ASP A 205 3.00 18.40 -0.28
C ASP A 205 4.43 18.41 0.26
N ARG A 206 5.41 18.01 -0.56
CA ARG A 206 6.85 17.99 -0.25
C ARG A 206 7.20 17.16 0.99
N THR A 207 6.44 16.09 1.27
CA THR A 207 6.74 15.11 2.33
C THR A 207 7.18 13.76 1.72
N LEU A 208 7.32 12.72 2.54
CA LEU A 208 7.77 11.41 2.06
C LEU A 208 6.76 10.75 1.12
N SER A 209 7.25 9.97 0.16
CA SER A 209 6.41 9.03 -0.59
C SER A 209 6.19 7.76 0.23
N SER A 210 5.12 7.02 -0.10
CA SER A 210 4.94 5.67 0.46
C SER A 210 6.13 4.76 0.16
N PHE A 211 6.73 4.87 -1.03
CA PHE A 211 7.95 4.15 -1.38
C PHE A 211 9.12 4.55 -0.47
N GLY A 212 9.34 5.85 -0.24
CA GLY A 212 10.41 6.33 0.65
C GLY A 212 10.25 5.86 2.10
N ILE A 213 9.02 5.79 2.61
CA ILE A 213 8.72 5.22 3.94
C ILE A 213 9.06 3.72 3.97
N ILE A 214 8.61 2.97 2.96
CA ILE A 214 8.91 1.54 2.84
C ILE A 214 10.42 1.31 2.71
N SER A 215 11.14 2.19 1.99
CA SER A 215 12.59 2.10 1.85
C SER A 215 13.32 2.25 3.19
N LEU A 216 12.87 3.16 4.05
CA LEU A 216 13.39 3.29 5.42
C LEU A 216 13.11 2.03 6.25
N VAL A 217 11.96 1.39 6.05
CA VAL A 217 11.61 0.12 6.72
C VAL A 217 12.53 -1.01 6.26
N VAL A 218 12.74 -1.18 4.94
CA VAL A 218 13.69 -2.17 4.40
C VAL A 218 15.08 -1.96 5.01
N PHE A 219 15.58 -0.73 4.96
CA PHE A 219 16.89 -0.36 5.51
C PHE A 219 17.01 -0.69 7.02
N HIS A 220 15.96 -0.42 7.80
CA HIS A 220 15.95 -0.74 9.23
C HIS A 220 16.04 -2.23 9.49
N LEU A 221 15.28 -3.04 8.74
CA LEU A 221 15.31 -4.50 8.87
C LEU A 221 16.65 -5.11 8.42
N GLN A 222 17.32 -4.50 7.45
CA GLN A 222 18.68 -4.89 7.03
C GLN A 222 19.74 -4.57 8.08
N THR A 223 19.53 -3.52 8.88
CA THR A 223 20.51 -3.02 9.86
C THR A 223 20.18 -3.40 11.30
N ARG A 224 19.23 -4.33 11.53
CA ARG A 224 19.05 -4.97 12.83
C ARG A 224 20.21 -5.91 13.13
N ASP A 225 20.41 -6.22 14.40
CA ASP A 225 21.38 -7.21 14.85
C ASP A 225 20.70 -8.23 15.78
N PRO A 226 20.44 -9.48 15.33
CA PRO A 226 20.68 -10.00 13.97
C PRO A 226 19.81 -9.35 12.89
N PRO A 227 20.23 -9.33 11.60
CA PRO A 227 19.45 -8.72 10.52
C PRO A 227 18.19 -9.55 10.19
N ILE A 228 17.13 -8.86 9.76
CA ILE A 228 15.84 -9.46 9.39
C ILE A 228 15.70 -9.60 7.87
N LEU A 229 16.24 -8.65 7.10
CA LEU A 229 16.31 -8.72 5.65
C LEU A 229 17.77 -8.70 5.18
N PRO A 230 18.12 -9.38 4.07
CA PRO A 230 19.44 -9.28 3.48
C PRO A 230 19.63 -7.93 2.74
N PRO A 231 20.88 -7.48 2.52
CA PRO A 231 21.18 -6.42 1.56
C PRO A 231 20.55 -6.72 0.19
N LEU A 232 19.98 -5.73 -0.50
CA LEU A 232 19.33 -6.00 -1.79
C LEU A 232 20.33 -6.39 -2.88
N SER A 233 21.61 -6.01 -2.74
CA SER A 233 22.69 -6.45 -3.63
C SER A 233 22.79 -7.96 -3.73
N THR A 234 22.57 -8.70 -2.64
CA THR A 234 22.62 -10.18 -2.67
C THR A 234 21.40 -10.79 -3.35
N LEU A 235 20.27 -10.06 -3.38
CA LEU A 235 19.07 -10.48 -4.09
C LEU A 235 19.13 -10.16 -5.59
N PHE A 236 20.01 -9.24 -5.99
CA PHE A 236 20.16 -8.75 -7.36
C PHE A 236 21.39 -9.31 -8.10
N GLU A 237 22.11 -10.28 -7.52
CA GLU A 237 23.33 -10.85 -8.13
C GLU A 237 23.12 -11.35 -9.56
N ASP A 238 21.96 -11.95 -9.84
CA ASP A 238 21.61 -12.49 -11.17
C ASP A 238 20.79 -11.51 -12.01
N GLY A 239 20.56 -10.30 -11.52
CA GLY A 239 19.74 -9.27 -12.14
C GLY A 239 18.53 -8.86 -11.30
N THR A 240 17.83 -7.83 -11.80
CA THR A 240 16.71 -7.18 -11.10
C THR A 240 15.35 -7.60 -11.65
N ASP A 241 15.30 -8.52 -12.63
CA ASP A 241 14.04 -9.04 -13.14
C ASP A 241 13.23 -9.74 -12.02
N PRO A 242 11.92 -9.50 -11.88
CA PRO A 242 11.13 -10.06 -10.79
C PRO A 242 11.20 -11.60 -10.69
N ALA A 243 11.28 -12.33 -11.80
CA ALA A 243 11.36 -13.79 -11.76
C ALA A 243 12.70 -14.24 -11.17
N THR A 244 13.79 -13.61 -11.60
CA THR A 244 15.14 -13.85 -11.07
C THR A 244 15.23 -13.50 -9.57
N VAL A 245 14.70 -12.35 -9.16
CA VAL A 245 14.68 -11.93 -7.76
C VAL A 245 13.86 -12.89 -6.91
N MET A 246 12.72 -13.38 -7.41
CA MET A 246 11.88 -14.36 -6.72
C MET A 246 12.62 -15.69 -6.49
N GLU A 247 13.32 -16.19 -7.51
CA GLU A 247 14.15 -17.40 -7.37
C GLU A 247 15.23 -17.22 -6.29
N ARG A 248 15.90 -16.06 -6.29
CA ARG A 248 16.91 -15.74 -5.28
C ARG A 248 16.32 -15.65 -3.87
N VAL A 249 15.16 -15.00 -3.70
CA VAL A 249 14.49 -14.83 -2.41
C VAL A 249 14.10 -16.16 -1.74
N ASN A 250 13.84 -17.22 -2.51
CA ASN A 250 13.58 -18.55 -1.93
C ASN A 250 14.71 -19.07 -1.03
N ASN A 251 15.95 -18.63 -1.27
CA ASN A 251 17.10 -18.97 -0.43
C ASN A 251 17.14 -18.20 0.92
N TYR A 252 16.24 -17.23 1.11
CA TYR A 252 16.23 -16.31 2.24
C TYR A 252 14.96 -16.38 3.11
N LEU A 253 14.02 -17.30 2.85
CA LEU A 253 12.73 -17.37 3.57
C LEU A 253 12.82 -17.46 5.10
N GLU A 254 13.94 -17.94 5.65
CA GLU A 254 14.18 -18.03 7.10
C GLU A 254 15.30 -17.10 7.58
N PHE A 255 15.74 -16.15 6.75
CA PHE A 255 16.89 -15.28 7.03
C PHE A 255 16.72 -14.52 8.35
N GLY A 256 15.53 -13.96 8.58
CA GLY A 256 15.21 -13.17 9.77
C GLY A 256 14.94 -13.96 11.05
N LYS A 257 14.92 -15.31 11.00
CA LYS A 257 14.49 -16.17 12.12
C LYS A 257 15.33 -16.00 13.39
N ARG A 258 16.62 -15.64 13.25
CA ARG A 258 17.52 -15.43 14.40
C ARG A 258 17.16 -14.18 15.19
N ASN A 259 16.58 -13.17 14.55
CA ASN A 259 16.11 -11.98 15.21
C ASN A 259 14.74 -12.26 15.87
N LYS A 260 14.59 -11.91 17.15
CA LYS A 260 13.37 -12.15 17.95
C LYS A 260 12.60 -10.87 18.30
N GLU A 261 12.98 -9.74 17.73
CA GLU A 261 12.28 -8.47 17.92
C GLU A 261 10.84 -8.56 17.38
N SER A 262 9.90 -8.10 18.19
CA SER A 262 8.48 -7.98 17.85
C SER A 262 8.23 -6.83 16.86
N VAL A 263 7.00 -6.71 16.35
CA VAL A 263 6.65 -5.58 15.47
C VAL A 263 6.74 -4.26 16.25
N ALA A 264 6.38 -4.27 17.54
CA ALA A 264 6.54 -3.11 18.41
C ALA A 264 8.00 -2.72 18.64
N ASP A 265 8.89 -3.68 18.87
CA ASP A 265 10.33 -3.42 19.00
C ASP A 265 10.85 -2.72 17.74
N LEU A 266 10.46 -3.25 16.57
CA LEU A 266 10.91 -2.74 15.28
C LEU A 266 10.31 -1.37 14.95
N PHE A 267 9.04 -1.13 15.30
CA PHE A 267 8.39 0.17 15.12
C PHE A 267 9.06 1.25 15.97
N PHE A 268 9.29 0.97 17.25
CA PHE A 268 9.98 1.87 18.17
C PHE A 268 11.42 2.15 17.71
N THR A 269 12.19 1.09 17.45
CA THR A 269 13.61 1.22 17.08
C THR A 269 13.79 1.91 15.72
N LEU A 270 12.84 1.78 14.79
CA LEU A 270 12.86 2.52 13.52
C LEU A 270 12.71 4.02 13.76
N LEU A 271 11.76 4.44 14.62
CA LEU A 271 11.61 5.85 14.98
C LEU A 271 12.88 6.41 15.62
N VAL A 272 13.51 5.64 16.53
CA VAL A 272 14.79 6.01 17.13
C VAL A 272 15.90 6.12 16.08
N LYS A 273 16.04 5.13 15.19
CA LYS A 273 17.06 5.12 14.14
C LYS A 273 16.95 6.35 13.23
N VAL A 274 15.75 6.69 12.79
CA VAL A 274 15.52 7.88 11.95
C VAL A 274 15.72 9.17 12.74
N ALA A 275 15.30 9.22 14.02
CA ALA A 275 15.56 10.35 14.92
C ALA A 275 17.07 10.64 15.06
N SER A 276 17.89 9.59 15.24
CA SER A 276 19.33 9.72 15.41
C SER A 276 20.07 10.20 14.15
N ALA A 277 19.47 10.08 12.98
CA ALA A 277 20.03 10.54 11.71
C ALA A 277 19.75 12.03 11.40
N GLU A 278 18.91 12.71 12.19
CA GLU A 278 18.39 14.07 11.92
C GLU A 278 19.46 15.06 11.47
N ASN A 279 20.54 15.16 12.26
CA ASN A 279 21.62 16.12 12.05
C ASN A 279 22.75 15.59 11.16
N LEU A 280 22.56 14.41 10.56
CA LEU A 280 23.56 13.72 9.74
C LEU A 280 23.19 13.69 8.26
N TRP A 281 21.91 13.84 7.90
CA TRP A 281 21.48 13.86 6.50
C TRP A 281 22.19 14.96 5.70
N GLN A 282 22.20 16.20 6.19
CA GLN A 282 22.84 17.32 5.50
C GLN A 282 24.38 17.22 5.52
N LYS A 283 24.94 16.30 6.33
CA LYS A 283 26.37 15.97 6.34
C LYS A 283 26.72 14.85 5.35
N GLY A 284 25.74 14.35 4.60
CA GLY A 284 25.91 13.32 3.57
C GLY A 284 25.66 11.89 4.06
N LEU A 285 25.09 11.68 5.25
CA LEU A 285 24.70 10.32 5.66
C LEU A 285 23.62 9.83 4.70
N CYS A 286 23.69 8.56 4.28
CA CYS A 286 22.75 7.98 3.33
C CYS A 286 22.35 6.57 3.77
N ALA A 287 21.05 6.27 3.74
CA ALA A 287 20.55 4.91 3.90
C ALA A 287 20.58 4.19 2.54
N SER A 288 21.49 3.23 2.36
CA SER A 288 21.55 2.41 1.14
C SER A 288 20.92 1.04 1.40
N LEU A 289 19.84 0.77 0.67
CA LEU A 289 19.15 -0.52 0.68
C LEU A 289 19.90 -1.57 -0.14
N TYR A 290 20.67 -1.12 -1.13
CA TYR A 290 21.51 -1.98 -1.97
C TYR A 290 22.63 -2.58 -1.12
N GLU A 291 23.35 -1.75 -0.37
CA GLU A 291 24.42 -2.19 0.55
C GLU A 291 23.90 -2.75 1.88
N GLY A 292 22.65 -2.47 2.25
CA GLY A 292 22.08 -2.83 3.55
C GLY A 292 22.81 -2.16 4.72
N SER A 293 23.38 -0.97 4.52
CA SER A 293 24.18 -0.27 5.53
C SER A 293 24.19 1.24 5.33
N TRP A 294 24.55 1.98 6.38
CA TRP A 294 24.79 3.41 6.26
C TRP A 294 25.96 3.67 5.30
N THR A 295 25.75 4.55 4.34
CA THR A 295 26.78 5.03 3.39
C THR A 295 26.93 6.54 3.49
N SER A 296 27.83 7.09 2.68
CA SER A 296 28.05 8.54 2.58
C SER A 296 27.84 8.96 1.15
N LYS A 297 26.84 9.80 0.91
CA LYS A 297 26.50 10.35 -0.40
C LYS A 297 25.93 11.75 -0.24
N LEU A 298 26.58 12.71 -0.89
CA LEU A 298 26.13 14.10 -0.89
C LEU A 298 25.30 14.33 -2.14
N TRP A 299 23.98 14.45 -1.95
CA TRP A 299 23.10 15.11 -2.91
C TRP A 299 23.00 16.60 -2.57
N ASP A 300 22.55 17.43 -3.52
CA ASP A 300 22.41 18.87 -3.27
C ASP A 300 21.45 19.11 -2.07
N PRO A 301 21.95 19.70 -0.97
CA PRO A 301 21.17 19.85 0.26
C PRO A 301 20.00 20.82 0.11
N HIS A 302 19.99 21.70 -0.90
CA HIS A 302 18.84 22.57 -1.17
C HIS A 302 17.60 21.78 -1.60
N TYR A 303 17.80 20.57 -2.10
CA TYR A 303 16.75 19.70 -2.64
C TYR A 303 16.62 18.37 -1.90
N ASN A 304 17.48 18.08 -0.92
CA ASN A 304 17.57 16.77 -0.27
C ASN A 304 17.77 16.93 1.24
N SER A 305 16.66 16.90 1.98
CA SER A 305 16.69 16.98 3.45
C SER A 305 16.88 15.61 4.11
N ILE A 306 16.56 14.52 3.40
CA ILE A 306 16.72 13.12 3.83
C ILE A 306 17.33 12.35 2.66
N ASN A 307 18.30 11.47 2.92
CA ASN A 307 19.07 10.77 1.90
C ASN A 307 18.80 9.26 1.96
N VAL A 308 17.93 8.76 1.08
CA VAL A 308 17.62 7.33 0.96
C VAL A 308 17.79 6.92 -0.49
N GLU A 309 18.66 5.95 -0.72
CA GLU A 309 19.01 5.50 -2.06
C GLU A 309 17.90 4.64 -2.69
N ASP A 310 17.63 4.85 -3.98
CA ASP A 310 16.79 3.95 -4.75
C ASP A 310 17.54 2.65 -5.08
N PHE A 311 16.97 1.50 -4.75
CA PHE A 311 17.68 0.22 -4.86
C PHE A 311 17.83 -0.30 -6.28
N THR A 312 17.08 0.22 -7.26
CA THR A 312 17.28 -0.12 -8.68
C THR A 312 18.07 0.95 -9.43
N GLU A 313 18.10 2.17 -8.91
CA GLU A 313 18.78 3.30 -9.53
C GLU A 313 19.54 4.09 -8.44
N PRO A 314 20.70 3.58 -7.97
CA PRO A 314 21.40 4.16 -6.83
C PRO A 314 21.68 5.66 -6.97
N SER A 315 21.78 6.20 -8.18
CA SER A 315 21.97 7.64 -8.43
C SER A 315 20.83 8.52 -7.89
N GLU A 316 19.61 7.97 -7.75
CA GLU A 316 18.42 8.69 -7.32
C GLU A 316 18.17 8.60 -5.80
N ASN A 317 17.63 9.69 -5.24
CA ASN A 317 17.13 9.74 -3.88
C ASN A 317 15.59 9.56 -3.87
N VAL A 318 15.09 8.57 -3.11
CA VAL A 318 13.65 8.31 -2.99
C VAL A 318 12.93 9.33 -2.10
N ALA A 319 13.68 10.08 -1.27
CA ALA A 319 13.20 11.14 -0.40
C ALA A 319 13.41 12.56 -0.96
N ARG A 320 13.79 12.70 -2.24
CA ARG A 320 14.04 14.00 -2.92
C ARG A 320 12.87 15.01 -2.91
N ALA A 321 11.66 14.54 -2.62
CA ALA A 321 10.49 15.42 -2.52
C ALA A 321 10.46 16.20 -1.21
N VAL A 322 11.19 15.74 -0.18
CA VAL A 322 11.15 16.30 1.17
C VAL A 322 11.73 17.70 1.21
N GLY A 323 10.84 18.69 1.37
CA GLY A 323 11.22 20.08 1.55
C GLY A 323 11.81 20.36 2.93
N THR A 324 12.42 21.53 3.09
CA THR A 324 13.10 21.92 4.34
C THR A 324 12.13 22.14 5.49
N GLU A 325 10.96 22.73 5.23
CA GLU A 325 9.92 22.93 6.26
C GLU A 325 9.28 21.60 6.64
N GLU A 326 8.97 20.78 5.64
CA GLU A 326 8.39 19.46 5.83
C GLU A 326 9.34 18.49 6.53
N PHE A 327 10.66 18.64 6.33
CA PHE A 327 11.66 17.94 7.11
C PHE A 327 11.52 18.21 8.61
N GLN A 328 11.36 19.48 9.00
CA GLN A 328 11.17 19.85 10.40
C GLN A 328 9.88 19.24 10.96
N GLU A 329 8.81 19.25 10.16
CA GLU A 329 7.52 18.66 10.54
C GLU A 329 7.59 17.13 10.70
N ILE A 330 8.30 16.43 9.82
CA ILE A 330 8.58 14.99 9.92
C ILE A 330 9.27 14.69 11.26
N TYR A 331 10.33 15.43 11.57
CA TYR A 331 11.09 15.21 12.81
C TYR A 331 10.30 15.59 14.07
N ARG A 332 9.48 16.65 14.01
CA ARG A 332 8.53 16.98 15.07
C ARG A 332 7.57 15.82 15.35
N CYS A 333 7.05 15.18 14.29
CA CYS A 333 6.17 14.01 14.42
C CYS A 333 6.91 12.79 15.00
N ILE A 334 8.15 12.53 14.58
CA ILE A 334 8.98 11.44 15.11
C ILE A 334 9.23 11.64 16.61
N HIS A 335 9.73 12.81 17.02
CA HIS A 335 10.04 13.10 18.43
C HIS A 335 8.80 13.12 19.32
N SER A 336 7.68 13.65 18.80
CA SER A 336 6.39 13.58 19.51
C SER A 336 5.93 12.13 19.70
N SER A 337 6.09 11.28 18.68
CA SER A 337 5.72 9.85 18.76
C SER A 337 6.58 9.11 19.77
N LEU A 338 7.90 9.34 19.77
CA LEU A 338 8.82 8.78 20.77
C LEU A 338 8.46 9.23 22.19
N SER A 339 8.07 10.50 22.37
CA SER A 339 7.61 11.01 23.67
C SER A 339 6.31 10.36 24.13
N HIS A 340 5.37 10.09 23.21
CA HIS A 340 4.14 9.37 23.53
C HIS A 340 4.40 7.90 23.91
N LEU A 341 5.32 7.24 23.21
CA LEU A 341 5.74 5.87 23.52
C LEU A 341 6.39 5.78 24.91
N LEU A 342 7.24 6.75 25.27
CA LEU A 342 7.79 6.87 26.63
C LEU A 342 6.70 7.08 27.68
N ALA A 343 5.78 8.02 27.46
CA ALA A 343 4.68 8.26 28.39
C ALA A 343 3.79 7.01 28.58
N PHE A 344 3.58 6.23 27.53
CA PHE A 344 2.89 4.93 27.62
C PHE A 344 3.69 3.92 28.44
N SER A 345 5.00 3.80 28.18
CA SER A 345 5.92 2.96 28.95
C SER A 345 5.89 3.29 30.45
N ASP A 346 5.85 4.57 30.79
CA ASP A 346 5.83 5.08 32.17
C ASP A 346 4.44 4.99 32.82
N ASN A 347 3.46 4.33 32.18
CA ASN A 347 2.06 4.23 32.59
C ASN A 347 1.36 5.60 32.76
N GLN A 348 1.85 6.64 32.09
CA GLN A 348 1.26 7.99 32.06
C GLN A 348 0.24 8.15 30.92
N MET A 349 0.09 7.14 30.07
CA MET A 349 -0.81 7.17 28.92
C MET A 349 -1.52 5.82 28.75
N GLU A 350 -2.82 5.86 28.48
CA GLU A 350 -3.60 4.67 28.12
C GLU A 350 -3.33 4.25 26.66
N GLY A 351 -3.45 2.95 26.36
CA GLY A 351 -3.13 2.40 25.05
C GLY A 351 -4.00 2.91 23.90
N ASN A 352 -5.30 3.13 24.14
CA ASN A 352 -6.21 3.76 23.17
C ASN A 352 -5.76 5.19 22.82
N LYS A 353 -5.39 5.99 23.82
CA LYS A 353 -4.89 7.34 23.63
C LYS A 353 -3.56 7.34 22.85
N LEU A 354 -2.66 6.40 23.14
CA LEU A 354 -1.44 6.21 22.35
C LEU A 354 -1.76 5.91 20.89
N VAL A 355 -2.67 4.97 20.64
CA VAL A 355 -3.06 4.55 19.29
C VAL A 355 -3.72 5.71 18.52
N ASP A 356 -4.54 6.54 19.16
CA ASP A 356 -5.10 7.74 18.55
C ASP A 356 -4.04 8.79 18.22
N LEU A 357 -3.01 8.94 19.06
CA LEU A 357 -1.91 9.88 18.82
C LEU A 357 -0.96 9.41 17.71
N LEU A 358 -0.76 8.10 17.55
CA LEU A 358 0.10 7.52 16.52
C LEU A 358 -0.61 7.34 15.17
N PHE A 359 -1.92 7.04 15.19
CA PHE A 359 -2.65 6.59 14.00
C PHE A 359 -3.93 7.39 13.70
N GLY A 360 -4.22 8.41 14.50
CA GLY A 360 -5.37 9.31 14.38
C GLY A 360 -6.64 8.83 15.09
N ALA A 361 -7.48 9.76 15.58
CA ALA A 361 -8.66 9.52 16.45
C ALA A 361 -9.79 8.62 15.88
N ASN A 362 -9.72 8.20 14.62
CA ASN A 362 -10.66 7.26 14.01
C ASN A 362 -10.14 5.81 14.08
N SER A 363 -9.18 5.53 14.96
CA SER A 363 -8.36 4.33 14.89
C SER A 363 -9.00 3.10 15.51
N VAL A 364 -9.69 3.19 16.65
CA VAL A 364 -10.26 2.02 17.31
C VAL A 364 -11.43 2.41 18.22
N SER A 365 -12.65 1.96 17.90
CA SER A 365 -13.64 1.72 18.95
C SER A 365 -13.36 0.34 19.54
N ILE A 366 -12.45 0.27 20.51
CA ILE A 366 -12.22 -0.95 21.28
C ILE A 366 -13.53 -1.24 22.02
N PRO A 367 -14.10 -2.46 21.94
CA PRO A 367 -15.28 -2.80 22.73
C PRO A 367 -15.00 -2.53 24.20
N ARG A 368 -15.70 -1.54 24.78
CA ARG A 368 -15.69 -1.34 26.22
C ARG A 368 -16.27 -2.61 26.83
N HIS A 369 -15.52 -3.28 27.71
CA HIS A 369 -16.10 -4.25 28.62
C HIS A 369 -17.18 -3.53 29.42
N VAL A 370 -18.44 -3.79 29.06
CA VAL A 370 -19.59 -3.26 29.80
C VAL A 370 -19.65 -4.00 31.12
N SER A 371 -19.15 -3.35 32.17
CA SER A 371 -19.52 -3.70 33.53
C SER A 371 -20.99 -3.33 33.69
N THR A 372 -21.84 -4.33 33.86
CA THR A 372 -23.28 -4.21 34.07
C THR A 372 -23.56 -3.40 35.34
N LYS A 373 -24.02 -2.17 35.17
CA LYS A 373 -24.74 -1.45 36.23
C LYS A 373 -26.05 -0.91 35.67
N ASN A 374 -27.11 -1.49 36.22
CA ASN A 374 -28.51 -1.12 36.09
C ASN A 374 -28.72 0.38 36.33
N ILE A 375 -29.37 1.08 35.41
CA ILE A 375 -30.12 2.32 35.70
C ILE A 375 -31.40 2.34 34.85
N ASP A 376 -32.47 2.01 35.56
CA ASP A 376 -33.83 2.58 35.58
C ASP A 376 -34.33 3.46 34.42
N GLU A 377 -35.47 3.02 33.87
CA GLU A 377 -36.36 3.79 33.00
C GLU A 377 -37.11 4.85 33.83
N SER A 378 -37.05 6.12 33.43
CA SER A 378 -38.26 6.97 33.37
C SER A 378 -37.96 8.41 32.92
N LYS A 379 -38.90 8.91 32.09
CA LYS A 379 -39.26 10.33 31.81
C LYS A 379 -38.72 10.99 30.52
N CYS A 380 -39.58 11.06 29.50
CA CYS A 380 -39.80 12.26 28.67
C CYS A 380 -40.69 13.28 29.43
N PRO A 381 -41.09 14.48 28.91
CA PRO A 381 -40.84 15.20 27.63
C PRO A 381 -40.43 16.70 27.91
N PRO A 382 -40.53 17.76 27.04
CA PRO A 382 -41.26 17.87 25.77
C PRO A 382 -40.66 18.66 24.59
N GLU A 383 -41.41 18.51 23.49
CA GLU A 383 -41.32 19.12 22.16
C GLU A 383 -41.46 20.65 22.15
N VAL A 384 -40.78 21.31 21.19
CA VAL A 384 -41.22 22.57 20.59
C VAL A 384 -41.02 22.53 19.07
N ASN A 385 -42.13 22.85 18.39
CA ASN A 385 -42.36 22.94 16.94
C ASN A 385 -41.64 24.13 16.27
N GLY A 386 -41.29 24.03 14.98
CA GLY A 386 -40.91 25.21 14.18
C GLY A 386 -40.24 24.99 12.82
N GLN A 387 -41.03 24.59 11.82
CA GLN A 387 -40.87 24.62 10.34
C GLN A 387 -39.68 25.38 9.68
N GLN A 388 -39.03 24.75 8.67
CA GLN A 388 -39.20 25.13 7.24
C GLN A 388 -38.50 24.16 6.26
N THR A 389 -39.25 23.76 5.24
CA THR A 389 -38.97 22.77 4.20
C THR A 389 -38.18 23.31 3.01
N LYS A 390 -37.12 22.60 2.56
CA LYS A 390 -36.59 22.68 1.18
C LYS A 390 -36.58 21.27 0.55
N ARG A 391 -37.27 21.14 -0.59
CA ARG A 391 -37.45 19.91 -1.39
C ARG A 391 -36.10 19.33 -1.84
N LYS A 392 -35.77 18.11 -1.39
CA LYS A 392 -34.74 17.24 -2.01
C LYS A 392 -35.42 16.32 -3.04
N ARG A 393 -34.86 16.24 -4.26
CA ARG A 393 -35.21 15.22 -5.26
C ARG A 393 -34.80 13.84 -4.72
N ALA A 394 -35.74 12.91 -4.67
CA ALA A 394 -35.52 11.54 -4.21
C ALA A 394 -34.68 10.74 -5.23
N SER A 395 -33.61 10.12 -4.76
CA SER A 395 -32.87 9.06 -5.45
C SER A 395 -33.71 7.76 -5.43
N PRO A 396 -33.64 6.90 -6.47
CA PRO A 396 -34.33 5.62 -6.42
C PRO A 396 -33.70 4.71 -5.35
N PRO A 397 -34.48 3.80 -4.73
CA PRO A 397 -34.00 2.95 -3.66
C PRO A 397 -32.88 2.01 -4.13
N LEU A 398 -31.89 1.77 -3.26
CA LEU A 398 -30.66 0.99 -3.52
C LEU A 398 -30.88 -0.33 -4.31
N LYS A 399 -32.01 -1.01 -4.08
CA LYS A 399 -32.35 -2.28 -4.73
C LYS A 399 -32.48 -2.20 -6.26
N LEU A 400 -32.88 -1.06 -6.82
CA LEU A 400 -33.01 -0.93 -8.29
C LEU A 400 -31.64 -0.76 -8.97
N ARG A 401 -30.66 -0.16 -8.28
CA ARG A 401 -29.27 -0.01 -8.78
C ARG A 401 -28.52 -1.33 -8.78
N GLU A 402 -28.71 -2.16 -7.76
CA GLU A 402 -28.14 -3.50 -7.68
C GLU A 402 -28.72 -4.42 -8.78
N MET A 403 -30.03 -4.33 -9.04
CA MET A 403 -30.68 -5.07 -10.13
C MET A 403 -30.20 -4.66 -11.52
N LEU A 404 -29.91 -3.37 -11.75
CA LEU A 404 -29.36 -2.89 -13.02
C LEU A 404 -27.90 -3.34 -13.23
N CYS A 405 -27.09 -3.43 -12.18
CA CYS A 405 -25.77 -4.05 -12.26
C CYS A 405 -25.86 -5.55 -12.59
N ALA A 406 -26.74 -6.29 -11.90
CA ALA A 406 -26.95 -7.72 -12.14
C ALA A 406 -27.44 -8.00 -13.58
N LEU A 407 -28.38 -7.21 -14.11
CA LEU A 407 -28.87 -7.32 -15.48
C LEU A 407 -27.80 -6.98 -16.54
N THR A 408 -26.87 -6.09 -16.22
CA THR A 408 -25.75 -5.75 -17.12
C THR A 408 -24.70 -6.87 -17.11
N ILE A 409 -24.45 -7.50 -15.96
CA ILE A 409 -23.58 -8.66 -15.82
C ILE A 409 -24.16 -9.88 -16.55
N ILE A 410 -25.47 -10.14 -16.41
CA ILE A 410 -26.14 -11.24 -17.13
C ILE A 410 -26.09 -11.03 -18.65
N LYS A 411 -26.29 -9.79 -19.14
CA LYS A 411 -26.17 -9.49 -20.58
C LYS A 411 -24.75 -9.63 -21.11
N LEU A 412 -23.73 -9.34 -20.30
CA LEU A 412 -22.31 -9.52 -20.65
C LEU A 412 -21.88 -10.99 -20.63
N LEU A 413 -22.45 -11.80 -19.72
CA LEU A 413 -22.20 -13.24 -19.66
C LEU A 413 -22.92 -13.98 -20.80
N GLN A 414 -24.14 -13.56 -21.17
CA GLN A 414 -24.90 -14.13 -22.28
C GLN A 414 -24.35 -13.75 -23.66
N SER A 415 -23.63 -12.63 -23.81
CA SER A 415 -23.04 -12.24 -25.10
C SER A 415 -21.74 -12.96 -25.44
N ASN A 416 -21.13 -13.69 -24.49
CA ASN A 416 -19.79 -14.26 -24.62
C ASN A 416 -19.78 -15.79 -24.40
N GLU A 417 -20.92 -16.47 -24.61
CA GLU A 417 -21.07 -17.91 -24.38
C GLU A 417 -20.15 -18.78 -25.27
N GLU A 418 -19.70 -18.23 -26.42
CA GLU A 418 -18.70 -18.89 -27.28
C GLU A 418 -17.25 -18.70 -26.79
N ASP A 419 -16.92 -17.60 -26.11
CA ASP A 419 -15.57 -17.34 -25.57
C ASP A 419 -15.29 -18.19 -24.32
N PHE A 420 -16.31 -18.45 -23.48
CA PHE A 420 -16.17 -19.32 -22.30
C PHE A 420 -15.86 -20.78 -22.65
N ARG A 421 -16.20 -21.24 -23.86
CA ARG A 421 -15.83 -22.58 -24.34
C ARG A 421 -14.38 -22.67 -24.82
N ALA A 422 -13.74 -21.54 -25.13
CA ALA A 422 -12.37 -21.50 -25.66
C ALA A 422 -11.29 -21.36 -24.56
N GLU A 423 -11.64 -20.85 -23.37
CA GLU A 423 -10.67 -20.54 -22.30
C GLU A 423 -10.67 -21.47 -21.08
N GLY A 424 -11.38 -22.61 -21.11
CA GLY A 424 -11.21 -23.66 -20.09
C GLY A 424 -11.44 -23.22 -18.64
N VAL A 425 -12.43 -22.34 -18.40
CA VAL A 425 -12.80 -21.90 -17.05
C VAL A 425 -13.37 -23.07 -16.24
N LEU A 426 -12.80 -23.31 -15.06
CA LEU A 426 -13.22 -24.35 -14.11
C LEU A 426 -14.68 -24.10 -13.65
N MET A 427 -15.58 -25.02 -13.96
CA MET A 427 -17.02 -24.93 -13.60
C MET A 427 -17.28 -24.98 -12.07
N ASP A 428 -16.27 -25.26 -11.24
CA ASP A 428 -16.39 -25.21 -9.78
C ASP A 428 -16.50 -23.77 -9.24
N ASP A 429 -15.97 -22.77 -9.95
CA ASP A 429 -16.13 -21.35 -9.59
C ASP A 429 -17.52 -20.82 -9.93
N ILE A 430 -18.24 -21.45 -10.87
CA ILE A 430 -19.65 -21.14 -11.14
C ILE A 430 -20.56 -21.80 -10.09
N ARG A 431 -20.19 -22.97 -9.55
CA ARG A 431 -20.93 -23.62 -8.45
C ARG A 431 -20.86 -22.83 -7.14
N HIS A 432 -19.77 -22.12 -6.88
CA HIS A 432 -19.70 -21.21 -5.73
C HIS A 432 -20.51 -19.91 -5.91
N LEU A 433 -20.76 -19.49 -7.15
CA LEU A 433 -21.71 -18.41 -7.46
C LEU A 433 -23.17 -18.88 -7.43
N SER A 434 -23.46 -20.16 -7.68
CA SER A 434 -24.82 -20.73 -7.55
C SER A 434 -25.22 -21.07 -6.11
N PHE A 435 -24.26 -21.27 -5.21
CA PHE A 435 -24.55 -21.57 -3.79
C PHE A 435 -25.11 -20.37 -2.99
N SER A 436 -25.06 -19.15 -3.55
CA SER A 436 -25.76 -17.98 -3.01
C SER A 436 -27.15 -17.76 -3.63
N PHE A 437 -27.63 -18.69 -4.48
CA PHE A 437 -28.91 -18.60 -5.19
C PHE A 437 -29.79 -19.86 -5.07
N GLU A 438 -29.51 -20.78 -4.13
CA GLU A 438 -30.38 -21.91 -3.80
C GLU A 438 -31.49 -21.55 -2.79
N PHE A 439 -32.35 -20.59 -3.15
CA PHE A 439 -33.68 -20.46 -2.53
C PHE A 439 -34.83 -20.38 -3.54
N CYS A 440 -34.59 -20.69 -4.83
CA CYS A 440 -35.63 -20.79 -5.85
C CYS A 440 -35.38 -21.94 -6.84
N MET A 441 -36.06 -23.07 -6.59
CA MET A 441 -36.37 -24.23 -7.45
C MET A 441 -35.22 -25.17 -7.94
N PRO A 442 -35.38 -26.51 -7.81
CA PRO A 442 -34.37 -27.50 -8.19
C PRO A 442 -34.72 -28.27 -9.47
N SER A 443 -33.73 -28.52 -10.34
CA SER A 443 -33.56 -29.79 -11.08
C SER A 443 -32.53 -29.67 -12.21
N LEU A 444 -31.40 -30.38 -12.09
CA LEU A 444 -30.81 -31.28 -13.11
C LEU A 444 -29.30 -31.49 -12.86
N LEU A 445 -28.97 -32.67 -12.34
CA LEU A 445 -27.64 -33.28 -12.38
C LEU A 445 -27.69 -34.48 -13.33
N GLN A 446 -26.79 -34.54 -14.31
CA GLN A 446 -26.25 -35.70 -15.05
C GLN A 446 -25.43 -35.10 -16.21
N VAL A 447 -24.14 -35.38 -16.45
CA VAL A 447 -23.47 -36.64 -16.84
C VAL A 447 -21.94 -36.47 -16.61
N GLY A 448 -21.21 -37.59 -16.46
CA GLY A 448 -19.80 -37.69 -16.03
C GLY A 448 -18.68 -37.22 -16.98
N TRP A 449 -17.46 -37.21 -16.43
CA TRP A 449 -16.21 -36.71 -17.02
C TRP A 449 -15.17 -37.83 -17.22
N PRO A 450 -14.25 -37.68 -18.19
CA PRO A 450 -12.87 -38.11 -18.01
C PRO A 450 -11.82 -36.99 -18.20
N GLN A 451 -10.70 -37.24 -17.53
CA GLN A 451 -9.47 -36.50 -17.24
C GLN A 451 -8.77 -35.66 -18.35
N PHE A 452 -8.11 -34.60 -17.87
CA PHE A 452 -6.79 -34.01 -18.21
C PHE A 452 -6.74 -32.55 -18.70
N TRP A 453 -5.87 -31.79 -18.01
CA TRP A 453 -4.99 -30.67 -18.43
C TRP A 453 -5.07 -29.38 -17.60
N VAL A 454 -3.85 -28.91 -17.30
CA VAL A 454 -3.39 -27.86 -16.38
C VAL A 454 -3.31 -26.52 -17.13
N GLY A 455 -3.71 -25.43 -16.46
CA GLY A 455 -3.51 -24.04 -16.93
C GLY A 455 -3.13 -23.14 -15.76
N VAL A 456 -2.04 -22.39 -15.92
CA VAL A 456 -1.24 -21.73 -14.86
C VAL A 456 -1.70 -20.28 -14.62
N GLU A 457 -2.04 -19.93 -13.37
CA GLU A 457 -2.11 -18.54 -12.90
C GLU A 457 -0.68 -17.98 -12.64
N PRO A 458 -0.41 -16.67 -12.82
CA PRO A 458 0.87 -16.08 -12.43
C PRO A 458 1.05 -16.18 -10.90
N PRO A 459 2.17 -16.74 -10.40
CA PRO A 459 2.35 -17.10 -8.98
C PRO A 459 2.38 -15.91 -7.97
N TRP A 460 2.32 -14.67 -8.44
CA TRP A 460 2.48 -13.45 -7.62
C TRP A 460 1.17 -12.68 -7.36
N LEU A 461 0.01 -13.17 -7.78
CA LEU A 461 -1.29 -12.52 -7.49
C LEU A 461 -2.07 -13.18 -6.33
N THR A 462 -1.54 -14.27 -5.81
CA THR A 462 -2.00 -14.93 -4.58
C THR A 462 -1.56 -14.12 -3.36
N PRO A 463 -2.50 -13.72 -2.48
CA PRO A 463 -2.14 -13.20 -1.17
C PRO A 463 -1.24 -14.22 -0.47
N ILE A 464 -0.14 -13.76 0.14
CA ILE A 464 0.64 -14.61 1.05
C ILE A 464 -0.29 -14.87 2.25
N LEU A 465 -0.95 -16.03 2.24
CA LEU A 465 -1.63 -16.55 3.42
C LEU A 465 -0.54 -16.92 4.41
N ILE A 466 -0.20 -15.97 5.29
CA ILE A 466 0.58 -16.27 6.49
C ILE A 466 -0.27 -17.25 7.29
N GLY A 467 0.14 -18.52 7.27
CA GLY A 467 -0.49 -19.56 8.07
C GLY A 467 -0.37 -19.21 9.54
N ASP A 468 -1.48 -18.81 10.16
CA ASP A 468 -1.63 -18.89 11.61
C ASP A 468 -1.55 -20.36 11.96
N SER A 469 -0.38 -20.78 12.44
CA SER A 469 -0.19 -22.08 13.09
C SER A 469 -0.85 -21.98 14.46
N LEU A 470 -2.16 -22.16 14.47
CA LEU A 470 -2.87 -22.70 15.62
C LEU A 470 -2.49 -24.17 15.72
N GLU A 471 -1.67 -24.55 16.69
CA GLU A 471 -1.79 -25.86 17.35
C GLU A 471 -1.04 -25.89 18.69
N SER A 472 -1.84 -26.16 19.73
CA SER A 472 -1.56 -26.68 21.09
C SER A 472 -0.50 -26.03 21.98
#